data_AF-Q95JF6-F1
#
_entry.id   AF-Q95JF6-F1
#
_cell.length_a   1.000
_cell.length_b   1.000
_cell.length_c   1.000
_cell.angle_alpha   90.00
_cell.angle_beta   90.00
_cell.angle_gamma   90.00
#
_symmetry.space_group_name_H-M   'P 1'
#
loop_
_entity.id
_entity.type
_entity.pdbx_description
1 polymer ?
#
loop_
_entity_poly.entity_id
_entity_poly.type
_entity_poly.pdbx_seq_one_letter_code
_entity_poly.pdbx_strand_id
1 'polypeptide(L)'
;TFPFLFAVMFGDFGHGFVMFLFALLLVLNENHPRLNQSQEIMRMFFNGRYILLLMGLFSVYTGLVYNDCFSKSVNLFGSGWNVSAMYSASHSPAEQRSLVLWNDSVVRRSRVLQLDPSVPGVFRGPYPFGIDPIWNLATNRLTFLNSFKMKMSVILGIIHMTFGVILGIFNHLHFRKKFNVYLVSIPELLFMLCIFGYLIFMIIYKWLVYSADTSRAAPSILIEFINMFLFPASTTSGLYRGQEHVQRVLLVVVALSVPVLFLGKPLFLLWLHNGRSCFGVSRSGYTLVRKDSEEEVSLLGTQDVEGGGDPREDGCRELPCKEFNFGEILMTQVIHSIEYCL
;
A
#
# COMPACT_ATOMS: atom_id res chain seq x y z
N THR A 1 8.56 7.04 6.58
CA THR A 1 8.17 6.36 5.33
C THR A 1 8.45 7.21 4.09
N PHE A 2 8.27 8.54 4.15
CA PHE A 2 8.47 9.44 3.00
C PHE A 2 9.78 9.24 2.22
N PRO A 3 10.99 9.22 2.84
CA PRO A 3 12.24 9.03 2.08
C PRO A 3 12.32 7.68 1.34
N PHE A 4 11.68 6.64 1.87
CA PHE A 4 11.63 5.32 1.23
C PHE A 4 10.69 5.31 0.02
N LEU A 5 9.50 5.92 0.12
CA LEU A 5 8.58 6.04 -1.01
C LEU A 5 9.17 6.89 -2.14
N PHE A 6 9.88 7.96 -1.79
CA PHE A 6 10.67 8.74 -2.75
C PHE A 6 11.71 7.85 -3.46
N ALA A 7 12.45 7.04 -2.71
CA ALA A 7 13.46 6.15 -3.27
C ALA A 7 12.88 5.11 -4.25
N VAL A 8 11.66 4.62 -4.02
CA VAL A 8 10.96 3.70 -4.94
C VAL A 8 10.65 4.39 -6.27
N MET A 9 10.33 5.68 -6.25
CA MET A 9 10.07 6.50 -7.44
C MET A 9 11.36 6.91 -8.16
N PHE A 10 12.41 7.30 -7.42
CA PHE A 10 13.65 7.81 -7.98
C PHE A 10 14.56 6.69 -8.49
N GLY A 11 14.66 5.57 -7.76
CA GLY A 11 15.00 4.24 -8.28
C GLY A 11 16.29 4.08 -9.10
N ASP A 12 17.30 4.93 -8.92
CA ASP A 12 18.59 4.85 -9.62
C ASP A 12 19.75 4.95 -8.62
N PHE A 13 20.68 3.99 -8.71
CA PHE A 13 21.85 3.95 -7.84
C PHE A 13 22.79 5.13 -8.07
N GLY A 14 23.05 5.47 -9.33
CA GLY A 14 24.02 6.51 -9.71
C GLY A 14 23.57 7.90 -9.27
N HIS A 15 22.35 8.27 -9.66
CA HIS A 15 21.76 9.55 -9.26
C HIS A 15 21.52 9.63 -7.75
N GLY A 16 21.08 8.52 -7.12
CA GLY A 16 20.91 8.44 -5.67
C GLY A 16 22.24 8.65 -4.92
N PHE A 17 23.34 8.12 -5.44
CA PHE A 17 24.67 8.30 -4.85
C PHE A 17 25.15 9.75 -4.92
N VAL A 18 24.91 10.45 -6.03
CA VAL A 18 25.21 11.89 -6.16
C VAL A 18 24.39 12.72 -5.16
N MET A 19 23.09 12.43 -5.04
CA MET A 19 22.23 13.09 -4.04
C MET A 19 22.71 12.82 -2.61
N PHE A 20 23.11 11.58 -2.31
CA PHE A 20 23.67 11.21 -1.00
C PHE A 20 24.95 11.98 -0.69
N LEU A 21 25.88 12.07 -1.65
CA LEU A 21 27.14 12.79 -1.47
C LEU A 21 26.89 14.29 -1.22
N PHE A 22 25.99 14.90 -1.98
CA PHE A 22 25.60 16.29 -1.78
C PHE A 22 24.98 16.53 -0.39
N ALA A 23 24.06 15.67 0.03
CA ALA A 23 23.45 15.76 1.35
C ALA A 23 24.47 15.54 2.49
N LEU A 24 25.41 14.60 2.31
CA LEU A 24 26.50 14.35 3.26
C LEU A 24 27.40 15.59 3.41
N LEU A 25 27.75 16.25 2.31
CA LEU A 25 28.53 17.50 2.34
C LEU A 25 27.82 18.62 3.10
N LEU A 26 26.48 18.72 2.99
CA LEU A 26 25.69 19.69 3.77
C LEU A 26 25.67 19.38 5.26
N VAL A 27 25.63 18.09 5.63
CA VAL A 27 25.67 17.66 7.03
C VAL A 27 27.06 17.85 7.64
N LEU A 28 28.14 17.54 6.90
CA LEU A 28 29.50 17.73 7.40
C LEU A 28 29.86 19.21 7.60
N ASN A 29 29.33 20.10 6.76
CA ASN A 29 29.61 21.53 6.82
C ASN A 29 28.60 22.33 7.67
N GLU A 30 27.87 21.68 8.59
CA GLU A 30 26.81 22.30 9.39
C GLU A 30 27.25 23.57 10.15
N ASN A 31 28.50 23.61 10.60
CA ASN A 31 29.05 24.72 11.37
C ASN A 31 29.48 25.94 10.53
N HIS A 32 29.38 25.87 9.19
CA HIS A 32 29.88 26.93 8.33
C HIS A 32 28.84 28.06 8.14
N PRO A 33 29.10 29.30 8.61
CA PRO A 33 28.10 30.37 8.66
C PRO A 33 27.60 30.82 7.28
N ARG A 34 28.38 30.59 6.20
CA ARG A 34 27.96 30.92 4.83
C ARG A 34 26.80 30.06 4.31
N LEU A 35 26.55 28.88 4.87
CA LEU A 35 25.41 28.05 4.45
C LEU A 35 24.08 28.58 4.99
N ASN A 36 24.10 29.24 6.15
CA ASN A 36 22.91 29.87 6.71
C ASN A 36 22.61 31.25 6.08
N GLN A 37 23.63 31.91 5.52
CA GLN A 37 23.52 33.18 4.77
C GLN A 37 23.31 32.99 3.26
N SER A 38 23.01 31.76 2.83
CA SER A 38 22.85 31.43 1.41
C SER A 38 21.47 31.82 0.87
N GLN A 39 21.28 31.72 -0.46
CA GLN A 39 20.01 31.97 -1.13
C GLN A 39 18.87 31.10 -0.56
N GLU A 40 17.62 31.55 -0.69
CA GLU A 40 16.43 30.90 -0.11
C GLU A 40 16.33 29.40 -0.42
N ILE A 41 16.68 29.01 -1.66
CA ILE A 41 16.68 27.60 -2.10
C ILE A 41 17.70 26.76 -1.31
N MET A 42 18.92 27.27 -1.14
CA MET A 42 19.97 26.57 -0.39
C MET A 42 19.61 26.45 1.09
N ARG A 43 18.92 27.46 1.65
CA ARG A 43 18.41 27.42 3.02
C ARG A 43 17.33 26.35 3.22
N MET A 44 16.46 26.14 2.23
CA MET A 44 15.47 25.04 2.26
C MET A 44 16.16 23.67 2.29
N PHE A 45 17.17 23.45 1.43
CA PHE A 45 17.94 22.21 1.44
C PHE A 45 18.73 21.99 2.73
N PHE A 46 19.29 23.06 3.31
CA PHE A 46 20.02 22.98 4.58
C PHE A 46 19.10 22.59 5.75
N ASN A 47 17.89 23.16 5.82
CA ASN A 47 16.89 22.77 6.80
C ASN A 47 16.44 21.32 6.62
N GLY A 48 16.35 20.85 5.38
CA GLY A 48 15.99 19.48 5.01
C GLY A 48 17.15 18.47 4.95
N ARG A 49 18.36 18.80 5.41
CA ARG A 49 19.58 18.00 5.18
C ARG A 49 19.48 16.52 5.57
N TYR A 50 18.85 16.21 6.71
CA TYR A 50 18.66 14.82 7.14
C TYR A 50 17.63 14.07 6.27
N ILE A 51 16.58 14.75 5.82
CA ILE A 51 15.58 14.17 4.92
C ILE A 51 16.25 13.84 3.58
N LEU A 52 17.04 14.77 3.02
CA LEU A 52 17.82 14.56 1.80
C LEU A 52 18.83 13.42 1.93
N LEU A 53 19.50 13.32 3.08
CA LEU A 53 20.45 12.23 3.35
C LEU A 53 19.76 10.87 3.36
N LEU A 54 18.61 10.75 4.06
CA LEU A 54 17.83 9.51 4.04
C LEU A 54 17.26 9.20 2.65
N MET A 55 16.81 10.21 1.89
CA MET A 55 16.32 10.04 0.51
C MET A 55 17.41 9.51 -0.41
N GLY A 56 18.62 10.07 -0.34
CA GLY A 56 19.77 9.59 -1.11
C GLY A 56 20.16 8.16 -0.73
N LEU A 57 20.26 7.86 0.56
CA LEU A 57 20.63 6.52 1.04
C LEU A 57 19.61 5.44 0.65
N PHE A 58 18.31 5.73 0.80
CA PHE A 58 17.29 4.78 0.34
C PHE A 58 17.25 4.66 -1.18
N SER A 59 17.53 5.74 -1.94
CA SER A 59 17.62 5.64 -3.39
C SER A 59 18.79 4.77 -3.85
N VAL A 60 19.91 4.83 -3.15
CA VAL A 60 21.05 3.93 -3.41
C VAL A 60 20.60 2.48 -3.18
N TYR A 61 19.89 2.20 -2.08
CA TYR A 61 19.34 0.87 -1.80
C TYR A 61 18.34 0.41 -2.87
N THR A 62 17.34 1.21 -3.24
CA THR A 62 16.33 0.83 -4.24
C THR A 62 16.93 0.72 -5.64
N GLY A 63 17.88 1.58 -6.00
CA GLY A 63 18.63 1.49 -7.26
C GLY A 63 19.44 0.21 -7.38
N LEU A 64 20.06 -0.24 -6.29
CA LEU A 64 20.71 -1.55 -6.21
C LEU A 64 19.73 -2.72 -6.34
N VAL A 65 18.54 -2.62 -5.72
CA VAL A 65 17.47 -3.63 -5.87
C VAL A 65 16.93 -3.69 -7.30
N TYR A 66 16.75 -2.53 -7.96
CA TYR A 66 16.38 -2.49 -9.38
C TYR A 66 17.53 -2.86 -10.32
N ASN A 67 18.75 -2.92 -9.80
CA ASN A 67 19.97 -3.17 -10.55
C ASN A 67 20.14 -2.20 -11.73
N ASP A 68 19.91 -0.91 -11.47
CA ASP A 68 20.05 0.17 -12.45
C ASP A 68 20.99 1.26 -11.92
N CYS A 69 22.09 1.46 -12.64
CA CYS A 69 23.12 2.45 -12.39
C CYS A 69 23.35 3.23 -13.70
N PHE A 70 22.85 4.46 -13.78
CA PHE A 70 22.94 5.27 -14.99
C PHE A 70 22.47 4.54 -16.26
N SER A 71 21.33 3.83 -16.21
CA SER A 71 20.76 2.97 -17.27
C SER A 71 21.54 1.69 -17.58
N LYS A 72 22.57 1.37 -16.78
CA LYS A 72 23.39 0.16 -16.90
C LYS A 72 23.18 -0.76 -15.70
N SER A 73 23.19 -2.06 -15.96
CA SER A 73 23.02 -3.08 -14.93
C SER A 73 24.38 -3.59 -14.47
N VAL A 74 24.51 -3.89 -13.19
CA VAL A 74 25.75 -4.38 -12.60
C VAL A 74 25.66 -5.90 -12.43
N ASN A 75 26.63 -6.62 -12.97
CA ASN A 75 26.72 -8.08 -12.82
C ASN A 75 27.61 -8.44 -11.61
N LEU A 76 27.00 -8.58 -10.43
CA LEU A 76 27.71 -8.86 -9.18
C LEU A 76 27.84 -10.36 -8.89
N PHE A 77 26.78 -11.14 -9.14
CA PHE A 77 26.70 -12.56 -8.74
C PHE A 77 26.66 -13.55 -9.91
N GLY A 78 26.70 -13.07 -11.15
CA GLY A 78 26.45 -13.88 -12.34
C GLY A 78 24.96 -14.02 -12.64
N SER A 79 24.58 -13.98 -13.92
CA SER A 79 23.18 -14.12 -14.33
C SER A 79 22.63 -15.52 -14.02
N GLY A 80 21.38 -15.60 -13.59
CA GLY A 80 20.66 -16.87 -13.44
C GLY A 80 20.27 -17.50 -14.78
N TRP A 81 20.40 -16.73 -15.86
CA TRP A 81 20.13 -17.18 -17.22
C TRP A 81 21.40 -17.65 -17.92
N ASN A 82 21.33 -18.83 -18.53
CA ASN A 82 22.42 -19.40 -19.31
C ASN A 82 22.00 -19.66 -20.76
N VAL A 83 22.53 -18.84 -21.66
CA VAL A 83 22.26 -18.93 -23.10
C VAL A 83 22.88 -20.19 -23.73
N SER A 84 24.00 -20.70 -23.19
CA SER A 84 24.68 -21.88 -23.76
C SER A 84 23.85 -23.15 -23.68
N ALA A 85 22.92 -23.24 -22.73
CA ALA A 85 21.99 -24.38 -22.60
C ALA A 85 21.09 -24.54 -23.83
N MET A 86 20.78 -23.46 -24.55
CA MET A 86 20.01 -23.52 -25.81
C MET A 86 20.78 -24.20 -26.95
N TYR A 87 22.11 -24.23 -26.89
CA TYR A 87 22.97 -24.93 -27.85
C TYR A 87 23.30 -26.36 -27.38
N SER A 88 23.55 -26.55 -26.07
CA SER A 88 24.04 -27.82 -25.51
C SER A 88 22.93 -28.84 -25.18
N ALA A 89 21.67 -28.44 -25.13
CA ALA A 89 20.53 -29.37 -25.08
C ALA A 89 20.45 -30.30 -26.31
N SER A 90 21.31 -30.11 -27.30
CA SER A 90 21.54 -31.02 -28.42
C SER A 90 22.20 -32.36 -28.03
N HIS A 91 22.80 -32.50 -26.84
CA HIS A 91 23.64 -33.66 -26.52
C HIS A 91 23.01 -34.74 -25.61
N SER A 92 21.79 -34.57 -25.08
CA SER A 92 21.10 -35.62 -24.33
C SER A 92 20.02 -36.32 -25.19
N PRO A 93 20.17 -37.59 -25.56
CA PRO A 93 19.33 -38.26 -26.57
C PRO A 93 17.93 -38.69 -26.09
N ALA A 94 17.47 -38.31 -24.89
CA ALA A 94 16.27 -38.91 -24.27
C ALA A 94 14.98 -38.06 -24.31
N GLU A 95 15.02 -36.75 -24.55
CA GLU A 95 13.81 -35.90 -24.57
C GLU A 95 13.69 -35.07 -25.85
N GLN A 96 13.67 -35.77 -26.97
CA GLN A 96 13.39 -35.22 -28.29
C GLN A 96 11.87 -35.01 -28.50
N ARG A 97 11.23 -34.23 -27.62
CA ARG A 97 9.85 -33.75 -27.79
C ARG A 97 9.86 -32.24 -28.00
N SER A 98 9.92 -31.82 -29.26
CA SER A 98 9.42 -30.53 -29.75
C SER A 98 10.00 -29.25 -29.11
N LEU A 99 11.29 -29.22 -28.78
CA LEU A 99 11.98 -27.97 -28.37
C LEU A 99 12.88 -27.46 -29.50
N VAL A 100 12.67 -26.22 -29.90
CA VAL A 100 13.42 -25.53 -30.96
C VAL A 100 14.84 -25.24 -30.44
N LEU A 101 15.74 -26.20 -30.62
CA LEU A 101 17.17 -26.04 -30.35
C LEU A 101 17.76 -24.99 -31.29
N TRP A 102 18.61 -24.10 -30.76
CA TRP A 102 19.27 -23.10 -31.60
C TRP A 102 20.34 -23.78 -32.46
N ASN A 103 20.21 -23.64 -33.77
CA ASN A 103 21.24 -24.04 -34.73
C ASN A 103 21.95 -22.79 -35.27
N ASP A 104 23.19 -22.95 -35.71
CA ASP A 104 24.03 -21.89 -36.29
C ASP A 104 23.34 -21.14 -37.44
N SER A 105 22.50 -21.83 -38.21
CA SER A 105 21.71 -21.24 -39.29
C SER A 105 20.57 -20.36 -38.79
N VAL A 106 19.94 -20.72 -37.67
CA VAL A 106 18.84 -19.98 -37.03
C VAL A 106 19.38 -18.71 -36.40
N VAL A 107 20.53 -18.78 -35.73
CA VAL A 107 21.15 -17.61 -35.09
C VAL A 107 21.66 -16.61 -36.11
N ARG A 108 22.22 -17.08 -37.24
CA ARG A 108 22.63 -16.20 -38.34
C ARG A 108 21.45 -15.54 -39.06
N ARG A 109 20.29 -16.19 -39.10
CA ARG A 109 19.10 -15.70 -39.82
C ARG A 109 18.21 -14.81 -38.97
N SER A 110 18.11 -15.07 -37.67
CA SER A 110 17.18 -14.38 -36.75
C SER A 110 17.87 -13.24 -36.00
N ARG A 111 17.34 -12.02 -36.13
CA ARG A 111 17.85 -10.83 -35.39
C ARG A 111 17.45 -10.79 -33.91
N VAL A 112 16.34 -11.44 -33.56
CA VAL A 112 15.82 -11.52 -32.20
C VAL A 112 15.48 -12.97 -31.93
N LEU A 113 15.97 -13.49 -30.80
CA LEU A 113 15.72 -14.84 -30.32
C LEU A 113 15.12 -14.77 -28.92
N GLN A 114 14.24 -15.72 -28.62
CA GLN A 114 13.63 -15.86 -27.30
C GLN A 114 14.24 -17.08 -26.60
N LEU A 115 14.59 -16.90 -25.33
CA LEU A 115 15.03 -17.97 -24.45
C LEU A 115 13.79 -18.66 -23.88
N ASP A 116 13.68 -19.97 -24.05
CA ASP A 116 12.59 -20.74 -23.46
C ASP A 116 12.95 -21.17 -22.04
N PRO A 117 12.24 -20.67 -21.00
CA PRO A 117 12.53 -21.03 -19.62
C PRO A 117 12.16 -22.47 -19.24
N SER A 118 11.38 -23.18 -20.07
CA SER A 118 11.03 -24.60 -19.82
C SER A 118 12.19 -25.56 -20.13
N VAL A 119 13.20 -25.11 -20.89
CA VAL A 119 14.36 -25.92 -21.23
C VAL A 119 15.28 -26.05 -20.01
N PRO A 120 15.67 -27.28 -19.60
CA PRO A 120 16.51 -27.48 -18.44
C PRO A 120 17.88 -26.79 -18.62
N GLY A 121 18.29 -26.03 -17.61
CA GLY A 121 19.58 -25.35 -17.58
C GLY A 121 19.62 -23.96 -18.25
N VAL A 122 18.54 -23.52 -18.91
CA VAL A 122 18.40 -22.14 -19.41
C VAL A 122 18.16 -21.17 -18.25
N PHE A 123 17.28 -21.53 -17.32
CA PHE A 123 17.07 -20.82 -16.06
C PHE A 123 17.59 -21.68 -14.90
N ARG A 124 18.67 -21.24 -14.25
CA ARG A 124 19.31 -21.98 -13.14
C ARG A 124 18.80 -21.58 -11.76
N GLY A 125 18.05 -20.49 -11.68
CA GLY A 125 17.49 -19.96 -10.44
C GLY A 125 17.41 -18.43 -10.43
N PRO A 126 16.71 -17.85 -9.45
CA PRO A 126 16.59 -16.41 -9.31
C PRO A 126 17.94 -15.77 -8.95
N TYR A 127 18.14 -14.53 -9.39
CA TYR A 127 19.32 -13.75 -9.04
C TYR A 127 19.31 -13.44 -7.53
N PRO A 128 20.43 -13.61 -6.80
CA PRO A 128 20.45 -13.52 -5.34
C PRO A 128 20.02 -12.16 -4.76
N PHE A 129 20.25 -11.07 -5.49
CA PHE A 129 19.96 -9.73 -5.00
C PHE A 129 19.52 -8.79 -6.12
N GLY A 130 18.28 -8.33 -6.07
CA GLY A 130 17.72 -7.43 -7.07
C GLY A 130 17.34 -8.12 -8.38
N ILE A 131 17.29 -7.36 -9.47
CA ILE A 131 16.88 -7.85 -10.79
C ILE A 131 18.08 -8.38 -11.56
N ASP A 132 17.89 -9.49 -12.28
CA ASP A 132 18.95 -10.10 -13.08
C ASP A 132 19.48 -9.11 -14.16
N PRO A 133 20.81 -8.92 -14.27
CA PRO A 133 21.42 -8.02 -15.27
C PRO A 133 21.03 -8.32 -16.73
N ILE A 134 20.69 -9.58 -17.05
CA ILE A 134 20.33 -9.97 -18.43
C ILE A 134 19.13 -9.19 -18.97
N TRP A 135 18.23 -8.75 -18.09
CA TRP A 135 17.04 -7.98 -18.48
C TRP A 135 17.39 -6.63 -19.08
N ASN A 136 18.55 -6.05 -18.77
CA ASN A 136 18.92 -4.77 -19.40
C ASN A 136 19.27 -4.93 -20.89
N LEU A 137 19.76 -6.11 -21.29
CA LEU A 137 20.07 -6.48 -22.67
C LEU A 137 18.83 -6.95 -23.45
N ALA A 138 17.79 -7.39 -22.75
CA ALA A 138 16.61 -7.98 -23.35
C ALA A 138 15.70 -6.92 -24.01
N THR A 139 15.12 -7.26 -25.17
CA THR A 139 14.18 -6.37 -25.87
C THR A 139 12.83 -6.26 -25.15
N ASN A 140 12.43 -7.30 -24.41
CA ASN A 140 11.19 -7.36 -23.65
C ASN A 140 11.31 -6.84 -22.20
N ARG A 141 12.39 -6.12 -21.87
CA ARG A 141 12.66 -5.59 -20.52
C ARG A 141 11.53 -4.72 -19.97
N LEU A 142 10.93 -3.89 -20.82
CA LEU A 142 9.89 -2.94 -20.42
C LEU A 142 8.63 -3.67 -19.96
N THR A 143 8.24 -4.72 -20.67
CA THR A 143 7.06 -5.53 -20.32
C THR A 143 7.23 -6.22 -18.97
N PHE A 144 8.43 -6.79 -18.72
CA PHE A 144 8.76 -7.44 -17.45
C PHE A 144 8.83 -6.43 -16.29
N LEU A 145 9.64 -5.38 -16.44
CA LEU A 145 9.84 -4.38 -15.37
C LEU A 145 8.57 -3.60 -15.04
N ASN A 146 7.76 -3.24 -16.04
CA ASN A 146 6.50 -2.54 -15.78
C ASN A 146 5.52 -3.42 -15.00
N SER A 147 5.38 -4.69 -15.41
CA SER A 147 4.55 -5.66 -14.69
C SER A 147 5.01 -5.88 -13.24
N PHE A 148 6.33 -5.90 -13.01
CA PHE A 148 6.91 -6.01 -11.67
C PHE A 148 6.67 -4.74 -10.84
N LYS A 149 6.99 -3.56 -11.38
CA LYS A 149 6.84 -2.27 -10.70
C LYS A 149 5.39 -1.98 -10.33
N MET A 150 4.44 -2.28 -11.20
CA MET A 150 3.00 -2.12 -10.91
C MET A 150 2.56 -3.02 -9.74
N LYS A 151 3.01 -4.28 -9.70
CA LYS A 151 2.63 -5.19 -8.61
C LYS A 151 3.29 -4.79 -7.28
N MET A 152 4.55 -4.39 -7.32
CA MET A 152 5.27 -3.89 -6.15
C MET A 152 4.66 -2.60 -5.60
N SER A 153 4.23 -1.67 -6.46
CA SER A 153 3.59 -0.42 -6.02
C SER A 153 2.25 -0.68 -5.34
N VAL A 154 1.44 -1.60 -5.87
CA VAL A 154 0.17 -2.02 -5.27
C VAL A 154 0.41 -2.64 -3.88
N ILE A 155 1.38 -3.55 -3.74
CA ILE A 155 1.71 -4.18 -2.45
C ILE A 155 2.17 -3.14 -1.43
N LEU A 156 3.11 -2.27 -1.79
CA LEU A 156 3.62 -1.22 -0.89
C LEU A 156 2.52 -0.22 -0.50
N GLY A 157 1.66 0.17 -1.44
CA GLY A 157 0.55 1.09 -1.20
C GLY A 157 -0.45 0.54 -0.19
N ILE A 158 -0.93 -0.69 -0.40
CA ILE A 158 -1.92 -1.31 0.48
C ILE A 158 -1.34 -1.56 1.88
N ILE A 159 -0.08 -2.02 1.99
CA ILE A 159 0.57 -2.18 3.32
C ILE A 159 0.67 -0.82 4.03
N HIS A 160 1.04 0.25 3.32
CA HIS A 160 1.14 1.60 3.89
C HIS A 160 -0.22 2.14 4.35
N MET A 161 -1.28 1.95 3.54
CA MET A 161 -2.65 2.34 3.91
C MET A 161 -3.17 1.53 5.11
N THR A 162 -2.95 0.21 5.12
CA THR A 162 -3.34 -0.67 6.23
C THR A 162 -2.65 -0.27 7.53
N PHE A 163 -1.36 0.08 7.47
CA PHE A 163 -0.64 0.62 8.62
C PHE A 163 -1.28 1.90 9.17
N GLY A 164 -1.76 2.79 8.29
CA GLY A 164 -2.51 3.99 8.69
C GLY A 164 -3.78 3.68 9.48
N VAL A 165 -4.60 2.73 9.00
CA VAL A 165 -5.83 2.30 9.70
C VAL A 165 -5.50 1.65 11.05
N ILE A 166 -4.42 0.86 11.13
CA ILE A 166 -3.94 0.28 12.40
C ILE A 166 -3.56 1.37 13.41
N LEU A 167 -2.89 2.45 12.98
CA LEU A 167 -2.62 3.60 13.85
C LEU A 167 -3.92 4.28 14.32
N GLY A 168 -4.95 4.34 13.47
CA GLY A 168 -6.29 4.78 13.85
C GLY A 168 -6.89 3.95 14.98
N ILE A 169 -6.72 2.61 14.95
CA ILE A 169 -7.14 1.72 16.03
C ILE A 169 -6.41 2.08 17.34
N PHE A 170 -5.09 2.27 17.29
CA PHE A 170 -4.31 2.68 18.46
C PHE A 170 -4.75 4.04 19.02
N ASN A 171 -5.14 4.97 18.15
CA ASN A 171 -5.67 6.27 18.56
C ASN A 171 -6.97 6.12 19.37
N HIS A 172 -7.93 5.35 18.87
CA HIS A 172 -9.19 5.09 19.59
C HIS A 172 -8.98 4.29 20.88
N LEU A 173 -7.98 3.41 20.91
CA LEU A 173 -7.59 2.68 22.12
C LEU A 173 -7.00 3.62 23.19
N HIS A 174 -6.12 4.54 22.78
CA HIS A 174 -5.51 5.54 23.68
C HIS A 174 -6.57 6.44 24.32
N PHE A 175 -7.50 6.97 23.51
CA PHE A 175 -8.62 7.79 23.99
C PHE A 175 -9.74 6.98 24.66
N ARG A 176 -9.56 5.66 24.87
CA ARG A 176 -10.50 4.74 25.53
C ARG A 176 -11.94 4.72 24.96
N LYS A 177 -12.12 5.13 23.71
CA LYS A 177 -13.41 5.08 23.00
C LYS A 177 -13.66 3.68 22.43
N LYS A 178 -13.90 2.70 23.32
CA LYS A 178 -14.02 1.28 22.95
C LYS A 178 -15.10 1.01 21.90
N PHE A 179 -16.21 1.75 21.91
CA PHE A 179 -17.30 1.55 20.95
C PHE A 179 -16.88 1.92 19.51
N ASN A 180 -16.09 2.97 19.33
CA ASN A 180 -15.57 3.39 18.02
C ASN A 180 -14.61 2.35 17.42
N VAL A 181 -13.83 1.66 18.26
CA VAL A 181 -12.94 0.57 17.81
C VAL A 181 -13.75 -0.54 17.14
N TYR A 182 -14.82 -1.01 17.78
CA TYR A 182 -15.62 -2.12 17.26
C TYR A 182 -16.54 -1.73 16.10
N LEU A 183 -17.13 -0.53 16.14
CA LEU A 183 -18.16 -0.13 15.18
C LEU A 183 -17.61 0.60 13.95
N VAL A 184 -16.37 1.11 14.00
CA VAL A 184 -15.76 1.86 12.88
C VAL A 184 -14.45 1.22 12.47
N SER A 185 -13.46 1.14 13.38
CA SER A 185 -12.12 0.73 12.97
C SER A 185 -12.00 -0.75 12.56
N ILE A 186 -12.76 -1.66 13.18
CA ILE A 186 -12.79 -3.07 12.77
C ILE A 186 -13.45 -3.24 11.39
N PRO A 187 -14.67 -2.72 11.14
CA PRO A 187 -15.27 -2.77 9.80
C PRO A 187 -14.39 -2.16 8.71
N GLU A 188 -13.74 -1.03 8.97
CA GLU A 188 -12.78 -0.39 8.05
C GLU A 188 -11.60 -1.30 7.71
N LEU A 189 -10.92 -1.81 8.73
CA LEU A 189 -9.79 -2.73 8.54
C LEU A 189 -10.21 -3.99 7.79
N LEU A 190 -11.38 -4.53 8.13
CA LEU A 190 -11.91 -5.75 7.55
C LEU A 190 -12.24 -5.52 6.06
N PHE A 191 -12.96 -4.45 5.73
CA PHE A 191 -13.27 -4.05 4.36
C PHE A 191 -12.01 -3.97 3.49
N MET A 192 -10.99 -3.24 3.97
CA MET A 192 -9.73 -3.07 3.24
C MET A 192 -8.95 -4.38 3.08
N LEU A 193 -8.86 -5.21 4.12
CA LEU A 193 -8.15 -6.49 4.07
C LEU A 193 -8.86 -7.51 3.15
N CYS A 194 -10.19 -7.53 3.14
CA CYS A 194 -10.94 -8.46 2.31
C CYS A 194 -10.83 -8.16 0.81
N ILE A 195 -10.87 -6.88 0.40
CA ILE A 195 -10.73 -6.52 -1.02
C ILE A 195 -9.26 -6.49 -1.43
N PHE A 196 -8.49 -5.59 -0.81
CA PHE A 196 -7.13 -5.30 -1.25
C PHE A 196 -6.10 -6.26 -0.66
N GLY A 197 -6.33 -6.78 0.56
CA GLY A 197 -5.49 -7.84 1.12
C GLY A 197 -5.59 -9.14 0.30
N TYR A 198 -6.79 -9.49 -0.18
CA TYR A 198 -6.96 -10.63 -1.11
C TYR A 198 -6.24 -10.41 -2.44
N LEU A 199 -6.22 -9.18 -2.96
CA LEU A 199 -5.44 -8.82 -4.15
C LEU A 199 -3.94 -9.06 -3.94
N ILE A 200 -3.37 -8.65 -2.80
CA ILE A 200 -1.96 -8.96 -2.45
C ILE A 200 -1.74 -10.47 -2.41
N PHE A 201 -2.64 -11.21 -1.75
CA PHE A 201 -2.55 -12.67 -1.67
C PHE A 201 -2.51 -13.32 -3.07
N MET A 202 -3.37 -12.90 -4.00
CA MET A 202 -3.35 -13.40 -5.38
C MET A 202 -2.03 -13.10 -6.10
N ILE A 203 -1.44 -11.91 -5.89
CA ILE A 203 -0.14 -11.55 -6.49
C ILE A 203 0.96 -12.48 -5.99
N ILE A 204 1.06 -12.66 -4.67
CA ILE A 204 2.09 -13.49 -4.04
C ILE A 204 1.88 -14.96 -4.43
N TYR A 205 0.64 -15.46 -4.37
CA TYR A 205 0.32 -16.83 -4.76
C TYR A 205 0.71 -17.09 -6.22
N LYS A 206 0.42 -16.15 -7.12
CA LYS A 206 0.84 -16.26 -8.52
C LYS A 206 2.35 -16.33 -8.69
N TRP A 207 3.12 -15.56 -7.91
CA TRP A 207 4.59 -15.62 -7.94
C TRP A 207 5.18 -16.93 -7.41
N LEU A 208 4.49 -17.61 -6.50
CA LEU A 208 4.99 -18.85 -5.89
C LEU A 208 4.61 -20.12 -6.68
N VAL A 209 3.40 -20.17 -7.25
CA VAL A 209 2.84 -21.41 -7.81
C VAL A 209 3.04 -21.54 -9.31
N TYR A 210 2.97 -20.44 -10.06
CA TYR A 210 3.08 -20.50 -11.52
C TYR A 210 4.54 -20.46 -11.97
N SER A 211 4.99 -21.59 -12.53
CA SER A 211 6.30 -21.72 -13.17
C SER A 211 6.19 -21.70 -14.70
N ALA A 212 7.33 -21.76 -15.39
CA ALA A 212 7.43 -21.75 -16.86
C ALA A 212 6.51 -22.78 -17.53
N ASP A 213 6.43 -23.99 -16.96
CA ASP A 213 5.65 -25.13 -17.52
C ASP A 213 4.14 -24.88 -17.49
N THR A 214 3.66 -24.15 -16.48
CA THR A 214 2.24 -23.82 -16.27
C THR A 214 1.83 -22.46 -16.82
N SER A 215 2.74 -21.76 -17.51
CA SER A 215 2.57 -20.37 -17.96
C SER A 215 1.35 -20.15 -18.86
N ARG A 216 1.02 -21.14 -19.71
CA ARG A 216 -0.13 -21.07 -20.63
C ARG A 216 -1.48 -21.05 -19.93
N ALA A 217 -1.55 -21.62 -18.72
CA ALA A 217 -2.76 -21.68 -17.91
C ALA A 217 -2.81 -20.56 -16.85
N ALA A 218 -1.85 -19.63 -16.84
CA ALA A 218 -1.77 -18.59 -15.82
C ALA A 218 -2.80 -17.47 -16.08
N PRO A 219 -3.85 -17.34 -15.25
CA PRO A 219 -4.88 -16.34 -15.46
C PRO A 219 -4.39 -14.93 -15.14
N SER A 220 -5.07 -13.91 -15.68
CA SER A 220 -4.78 -12.51 -15.40
C SER A 220 -5.46 -12.08 -14.09
N ILE A 221 -4.65 -11.66 -13.12
CA ILE A 221 -5.10 -11.24 -11.78
C ILE A 221 -6.18 -10.15 -11.87
N LEU A 222 -6.02 -9.21 -12.81
CA LEU A 222 -6.96 -8.11 -13.00
C LEU A 222 -8.35 -8.61 -13.45
N ILE A 223 -8.42 -9.53 -14.40
CA ILE A 223 -9.71 -10.04 -14.90
C ILE A 223 -10.40 -10.85 -13.80
N GLU A 224 -9.66 -11.66 -13.06
CA GLU A 224 -10.24 -12.40 -11.94
C GLU A 224 -10.71 -11.51 -10.80
N PHE A 225 -9.99 -10.42 -10.54
CA PHE A 225 -10.41 -9.41 -9.57
C PHE A 225 -11.70 -8.71 -10.01
N ILE A 226 -11.86 -8.40 -11.30
CA ILE A 226 -13.13 -7.86 -11.84
C ILE A 226 -14.25 -8.91 -11.74
N ASN A 227 -13.96 -10.15 -12.13
CA ASN A 227 -14.94 -11.24 -12.13
C ASN A 227 -15.43 -11.57 -10.70
N MET A 228 -14.62 -11.33 -9.67
CA MET A 228 -15.05 -11.45 -8.28
C MET A 228 -16.27 -10.57 -7.95
N PHE A 229 -16.36 -9.37 -8.51
CA PHE A 229 -17.48 -8.44 -8.26
C PHE A 229 -18.63 -8.59 -9.25
N LEU A 230 -18.35 -9.04 -10.49
CA LEU A 230 -19.35 -9.15 -11.55
C LEU A 230 -20.15 -10.47 -11.51
N PHE A 231 -19.69 -11.47 -10.76
CA PHE A 231 -20.31 -12.82 -10.69
C PHE A 231 -20.61 -13.46 -12.05
N PRO A 232 -19.67 -13.52 -13.01
CA PRO A 232 -19.92 -14.22 -14.26
C PRO A 232 -20.05 -15.72 -14.01
N ALA A 233 -20.98 -16.38 -14.68
CA ALA A 233 -21.24 -17.82 -14.56
C ALA A 233 -20.16 -18.72 -15.23
N SER A 234 -18.97 -18.21 -15.54
CA SER A 234 -18.01 -18.88 -16.41
C SER A 234 -16.94 -19.69 -15.66
N THR A 235 -16.79 -20.93 -16.11
CA THR A 235 -15.82 -21.96 -15.69
C THR A 235 -14.39 -21.62 -16.15
N THR A 236 -13.83 -20.53 -15.66
CA THR A 236 -12.39 -20.29 -15.83
C THR A 236 -11.62 -21.13 -14.81
N SER A 237 -10.47 -21.67 -15.21
CA SER A 237 -9.57 -22.40 -14.31
C SER A 237 -9.05 -21.44 -13.24
N GLY A 238 -9.62 -21.48 -12.03
CA GLY A 238 -9.17 -20.65 -10.92
C GLY A 238 -7.71 -20.92 -10.53
N LEU A 239 -7.04 -19.93 -9.91
CA LEU A 239 -5.67 -20.03 -9.38
C LEU A 239 -5.49 -21.19 -8.41
N TYR A 240 -6.51 -21.47 -7.60
CA TYR A 240 -6.46 -22.52 -6.59
C TYR A 240 -7.81 -23.22 -6.42
N ARG A 241 -7.77 -24.43 -5.89
CA ARG A 241 -8.97 -25.23 -5.62
C ARG A 241 -9.84 -24.51 -4.59
N GLY A 242 -11.10 -24.25 -4.93
CA GLY A 242 -12.06 -23.59 -4.04
C GLY A 242 -12.05 -22.06 -4.07
N GLN A 243 -11.37 -21.43 -5.04
CA GLN A 243 -11.33 -19.97 -5.18
C GLN A 243 -12.70 -19.29 -5.19
N GLU A 244 -13.68 -19.87 -5.89
CA GLU A 244 -15.04 -19.34 -5.97
C GLU A 244 -15.71 -19.23 -4.59
N HIS A 245 -15.46 -20.21 -3.71
CA HIS A 245 -16.03 -20.20 -2.37
C HIS A 245 -15.40 -19.10 -1.51
N VAL A 246 -14.07 -18.96 -1.56
CA VAL A 246 -13.34 -17.92 -0.82
C VAL A 246 -13.76 -16.53 -1.28
N GLN A 247 -13.84 -16.30 -2.60
CA GLN A 247 -14.28 -15.02 -3.18
C GLN A 247 -15.71 -14.64 -2.76
N ARG A 248 -16.64 -15.61 -2.76
CA ARG A 248 -18.02 -15.38 -2.28
C ARG A 248 -18.05 -15.01 -0.79
N VAL A 249 -17.32 -15.72 0.06
CA VAL A 249 -17.25 -15.43 1.49
C VAL A 249 -16.68 -14.03 1.73
N LEU A 250 -15.58 -13.68 1.07
CA LEU A 250 -14.97 -12.34 1.14
C LEU A 250 -15.96 -11.24 0.76
N LEU A 251 -16.73 -11.43 -0.32
CA LEU A 251 -17.68 -10.43 -0.79
C LEU A 251 -18.90 -10.30 0.13
N VAL A 252 -19.41 -11.40 0.69
CA VAL A 252 -20.47 -11.36 1.71
C VAL A 252 -20.01 -10.58 2.94
N VAL A 253 -18.77 -10.82 3.38
CA VAL A 253 -18.18 -10.14 4.52
C VAL A 253 -18.02 -8.63 4.26
N VAL A 254 -17.58 -8.23 3.05
CA VAL A 254 -17.54 -6.83 2.60
C VAL A 254 -18.93 -6.21 2.54
N ALA A 255 -19.93 -6.94 2.02
CA ALA A 255 -21.30 -6.45 1.95
C ALA A 255 -21.91 -6.24 3.34
N LEU A 256 -21.52 -7.04 4.34
CA LEU A 256 -21.94 -6.87 5.74
C LEU A 256 -21.19 -5.74 6.46
N SER A 257 -19.93 -5.46 6.11
CA SER A 257 -19.16 -4.38 6.75
C SER A 257 -19.69 -2.98 6.40
N VAL A 258 -20.26 -2.79 5.21
CA VAL A 258 -20.78 -1.48 4.76
C VAL A 258 -21.97 -0.99 5.62
N PRO A 259 -23.04 -1.78 5.86
CA PRO A 259 -24.11 -1.38 6.77
C PRO A 259 -23.64 -1.13 8.21
N VAL A 260 -22.66 -1.92 8.69
CA VAL A 260 -22.10 -1.75 10.04
C VAL A 260 -21.37 -0.41 10.16
N LEU A 261 -20.61 0.00 9.14
CA LEU A 261 -19.93 1.28 9.11
C LEU A 261 -20.93 2.46 9.07
N PHE A 262 -21.97 2.33 8.26
CA PHE A 262 -22.98 3.38 8.06
C PHE A 262 -23.87 3.57 9.30
N LEU A 263 -24.39 2.48 9.88
CA LEU A 263 -25.37 2.54 10.98
C LEU A 263 -24.76 2.35 12.37
N GLY A 264 -23.54 1.84 12.49
CA GLY A 264 -22.97 1.38 13.76
C GLY A 264 -22.94 2.46 14.82
N LYS A 265 -22.25 3.58 14.55
CA LYS A 265 -22.17 4.73 15.46
C LYS A 265 -23.53 5.39 15.78
N PRO A 266 -24.34 5.80 14.80
CA PRO A 266 -25.59 6.51 15.08
C PRO A 266 -26.59 5.63 15.85
N LEU A 267 -26.74 4.35 15.50
CA LEU A 267 -27.65 3.45 16.22
C LEU A 267 -27.18 3.18 17.65
N PHE A 268 -25.87 3.02 17.87
CA PHE A 268 -25.34 2.83 19.21
C PHE A 268 -25.57 4.05 20.12
N LEU A 269 -25.38 5.26 19.57
CA LEU A 269 -25.65 6.50 20.30
C LEU A 269 -27.14 6.70 20.58
N LEU A 270 -28.01 6.37 19.62
CA LEU A 270 -29.46 6.40 19.80
C LEU A 270 -29.94 5.42 20.88
N TRP A 271 -29.36 4.20 20.90
CA TRP A 271 -29.65 3.20 21.91
C TRP A 271 -29.22 3.66 23.31
N LEU A 272 -28.04 4.29 23.43
CA LEU A 272 -27.56 4.85 24.69
C LEU A 272 -28.43 6.01 25.20
N HIS A 273 -28.94 6.84 24.28
CA HIS A 273 -29.84 7.95 24.60
C HIS A 273 -31.21 7.43 25.09
N ASN A 274 -31.85 6.52 24.34
CA ASN A 274 -33.15 5.94 24.72
C ASN A 274 -33.07 5.08 25.99
N GLY A 275 -31.95 4.38 26.21
CA GLY A 275 -31.70 3.62 27.45
C GLY A 275 -31.58 4.51 28.69
N ARG A 276 -31.07 5.74 28.56
CA ARG A 276 -31.06 6.74 29.64
C ARG A 276 -32.44 7.35 29.87
N SER A 277 -33.23 7.57 28.82
CA SER A 277 -34.62 8.05 28.97
C SER A 277 -35.54 7.03 29.66
N CYS A 278 -35.28 5.72 29.51
CA CYS A 278 -36.09 4.68 30.17
C CYS A 278 -35.73 4.50 31.67
N PHE A 279 -34.49 4.82 32.07
CA PHE A 279 -34.06 4.78 33.48
C PHE A 279 -34.13 6.15 34.19
N GLY A 280 -34.65 7.18 33.51
CA GLY A 280 -34.59 8.59 33.90
C GLY A 280 -35.82 9.16 34.62
N VAL A 281 -36.70 8.32 35.18
CA VAL A 281 -37.83 8.78 36.02
C VAL A 281 -37.71 8.21 37.44
N SER A 282 -36.56 8.45 38.08
CA SER A 282 -36.42 8.56 39.56
C SER A 282 -34.95 8.58 39.94
N ARG A 283 -34.32 9.75 39.92
CA ARG A 283 -33.53 10.26 41.05
C ARG A 283 -32.91 11.60 40.70
N SER A 284 -33.47 12.61 41.34
CA SER A 284 -32.84 13.88 41.65
C SER A 284 -31.39 13.68 42.11
N GLY A 285 -30.46 14.41 41.48
CA GLY A 285 -29.44 15.13 42.23
C GLY A 285 -28.02 14.58 42.33
N TYR A 286 -27.44 13.89 41.33
CA TYR A 286 -25.96 13.76 41.26
C TYR A 286 -25.48 13.65 39.80
N THR A 287 -24.82 14.69 39.29
CA THR A 287 -24.18 14.72 37.97
C THR A 287 -22.82 14.01 38.02
N LEU A 288 -22.79 12.73 37.65
CA LEU A 288 -21.53 12.05 37.30
C LEU A 288 -21.07 12.57 35.93
N VAL A 289 -20.17 13.55 35.95
CA VAL A 289 -19.46 14.09 34.78
C VAL A 289 -18.68 12.97 34.10
N ARG A 290 -19.30 12.34 33.10
CA ARG A 290 -18.61 11.43 32.17
C ARG A 290 -18.10 12.24 30.99
N LYS A 291 -16.92 12.82 31.20
CA LYS A 291 -16.11 13.65 30.29
C LYS A 291 -15.50 12.86 29.13
N ASP A 292 -16.31 12.13 28.34
CA ASP A 292 -15.80 11.30 27.22
C ASP A 292 -16.42 11.65 25.85
N SER A 293 -17.51 12.45 25.79
CA SER A 293 -18.23 12.73 24.53
C SER A 293 -18.08 14.17 24.00
N GLU A 294 -17.45 15.09 24.73
CA GLU A 294 -17.39 16.51 24.34
C GLU A 294 -16.22 16.85 23.39
N GLU A 295 -15.21 16.00 23.28
CA GLU A 295 -14.02 16.30 22.46
C GLU A 295 -14.26 16.17 20.94
N GLU A 296 -15.21 15.37 20.48
CA GLU A 296 -15.48 15.25 19.02
C GLU A 296 -16.25 16.46 18.46
N VAL A 297 -16.98 17.21 19.28
CA VAL A 297 -17.73 18.41 18.83
C VAL A 297 -16.88 19.69 18.96
N SER A 298 -15.76 19.63 19.67
CA SER A 298 -14.93 20.82 19.93
C SER A 298 -13.94 21.12 18.79
N LEU A 299 -13.62 20.13 17.95
CA LEU A 299 -12.67 20.26 16.84
C LEU A 299 -13.30 20.72 15.51
N LEU A 300 -14.63 20.79 15.43
CA LEU A 300 -15.36 21.14 14.19
C LEU A 300 -15.81 22.61 14.15
N GLY A 301 -15.55 23.40 15.19
CA GLY A 301 -16.07 24.78 15.34
C GLY A 301 -15.02 25.89 15.45
N THR A 302 -13.76 25.65 15.09
CA THR A 302 -12.70 26.68 15.16
C THR A 302 -12.57 27.47 13.86
N GLN A 303 -13.67 28.06 13.38
CA GLN A 303 -13.61 29.18 12.44
C GLN A 303 -14.64 30.24 12.85
N ASP A 304 -14.09 31.44 13.06
CA ASP A 304 -14.73 32.76 13.02
C ASP A 304 -15.13 33.48 14.32
N VAL A 305 -14.57 34.70 14.40
CA VAL A 305 -14.89 35.91 15.19
C VAL A 305 -14.07 36.18 16.45
N GLU A 306 -12.93 36.87 16.22
CA GLU A 306 -12.33 37.84 17.15
C GLU A 306 -13.34 38.95 17.51
N GLY A 307 -13.47 39.25 18.80
CA GLY A 307 -14.22 40.42 19.29
C GLY A 307 -14.10 40.54 20.81
N GLY A 308 -13.18 41.38 21.28
CA GLY A 308 -12.88 41.60 22.70
C GLY A 308 -13.92 42.45 23.46
N GLY A 309 -13.98 42.23 24.78
CA GLY A 309 -14.72 43.04 25.76
C GLY A 309 -14.66 42.43 27.17
N ASP A 310 -14.28 43.25 28.16
CA ASP A 310 -13.80 42.95 29.53
C ASP A 310 -14.84 42.37 30.56
N PRO A 311 -14.43 42.00 31.79
CA PRO A 311 -15.07 41.00 32.64
C PRO A 311 -15.99 41.58 33.73
N ARG A 312 -17.10 40.87 34.00
CA ARG A 312 -17.75 40.61 35.30
C ARG A 312 -19.25 40.40 35.08
N GLU A 313 -19.73 39.19 35.32
CA GLU A 313 -20.97 38.94 36.05
C GLU A 313 -21.05 37.45 36.40
N ASP A 314 -21.13 37.20 37.70
CA ASP A 314 -21.25 35.89 38.33
C ASP A 314 -22.72 35.47 38.18
N GLY A 315 -23.02 34.71 37.13
CA GLY A 315 -24.35 34.21 36.82
C GLY A 315 -24.18 32.84 36.17
N CYS A 316 -24.75 31.83 36.81
CA CYS A 316 -24.75 30.43 36.38
C CYS A 316 -25.21 30.35 34.91
N ARG A 317 -24.26 30.34 33.98
CA ARG A 317 -24.51 30.13 32.56
C ARG A 317 -24.82 28.64 32.44
N GLU A 318 -26.11 28.30 32.42
CA GLU A 318 -26.58 27.06 31.83
C GLU A 318 -25.90 26.95 30.46
N LEU A 319 -24.87 26.11 30.35
CA LEU A 319 -24.40 25.69 29.04
C LEU A 319 -25.63 25.03 28.40
N PRO A 320 -26.12 25.53 27.25
CA PRO A 320 -27.19 24.84 26.56
C PRO A 320 -26.71 23.41 26.34
N CYS A 321 -27.46 22.44 26.87
CA CYS A 321 -27.27 21.04 26.52
C CYS A 321 -27.27 21.00 25.00
N LYS A 322 -26.11 20.82 24.37
CA LYS A 322 -26.00 20.68 22.92
C LYS A 322 -27.04 19.64 22.52
N GLU A 323 -28.08 20.07 21.81
CA GLU A 323 -29.13 19.19 21.35
C GLU A 323 -28.47 18.02 20.63
N PHE A 324 -28.81 16.80 21.02
CA PHE A 324 -28.34 15.60 20.35
C PHE A 324 -28.97 15.56 18.96
N ASN A 325 -28.35 16.26 18.01
CA ASN A 325 -28.78 16.29 16.62
C ASN A 325 -28.38 14.98 15.94
N PHE A 326 -29.22 13.96 16.15
CA PHE A 326 -29.08 12.65 15.53
C PHE A 326 -28.90 12.76 14.00
N GLY A 327 -29.58 13.72 13.37
CA GLY A 327 -29.46 14.00 11.94
C GLY A 327 -28.05 14.43 11.52
N GLU A 328 -27.38 15.28 12.30
CA GLU A 328 -26.01 15.73 12.01
C GLU A 328 -25.01 14.58 12.16
N ILE A 329 -25.10 13.81 13.25
CA ILE A 329 -24.23 12.65 13.50
C ILE A 329 -24.39 11.61 12.39
N LEU A 330 -25.63 11.35 11.97
CA LEU A 330 -25.92 10.44 10.86
C LEU A 330 -25.30 10.97 9.57
N MET A 331 -25.52 12.25 9.23
CA MET A 331 -24.99 12.86 8.01
C MET A 331 -23.45 12.80 7.96
N THR A 332 -22.76 13.19 9.03
CA THR A 332 -21.28 13.13 9.10
C THR A 332 -20.80 11.69 8.97
N GLN A 333 -21.46 10.73 9.62
CA GLN A 333 -21.09 9.31 9.52
C GLN A 333 -21.33 8.74 8.12
N VAL A 334 -22.41 9.14 7.46
CA VAL A 334 -22.68 8.78 6.05
C VAL A 334 -21.56 9.28 5.15
N ILE A 335 -21.21 10.56 5.27
CA ILE A 335 -20.15 11.18 4.45
C ILE A 335 -18.83 10.46 4.66
N HIS A 336 -18.44 10.25 5.93
CA HIS A 336 -17.21 9.53 6.26
C HIS A 336 -17.20 8.11 5.69
N SER A 337 -18.32 7.38 5.78
CA SER A 337 -18.42 6.01 5.28
C SER A 337 -18.31 5.96 3.75
N ILE A 338 -18.94 6.91 3.05
CA ILE A 338 -18.87 7.00 1.58
C ILE A 338 -17.46 7.37 1.14
N GLU A 339 -16.85 8.38 1.77
CA GLU A 339 -15.49 8.83 1.46
C GLU A 339 -14.45 7.73 1.72
N TYR A 340 -14.66 6.89 2.74
CA TYR A 340 -13.76 5.78 3.02
C TYR A 340 -13.90 4.61 2.03
N CYS A 341 -15.13 4.29 1.62
CA CYS A 341 -15.40 3.13 0.77
C CYS A 341 -15.08 3.37 -0.71
N LEU A 342 -15.18 4.63 -1.17
CA LEU A 342 -14.93 5.04 -2.54
C LEU A 342 -13.43 5.35 -2.74
#